data_AF-A0A0F9DD41-F1
#
_entry.id   AF-A0A0F9DD41-F1
#
_cell.length_a   1.000
_cell.length_b   1.000
_cell.length_c   1.000
_cell.angle_alpha   90.00
_cell.angle_beta   90.00
_cell.angle_gamma   90.00
#
_symmetry.space_group_name_H-M   'P 1'
#
loop_
_entity.id
_entity.type
_entity.pdbx_description
1 polymer ?
#
loop_
_entity_poly.entity_id
_entity_poly.type
_entity_poly.pdbx_seq_one_letter_code
_entity_poly.pdbx_strand_id
1 'polypeptide(L)'
;MELNKKLAEWAGFKYIYQATNGGWYYYEYQGGEPKPIPNFTESLDACFKHLEPELYRRGYRYQLTRLQDGHRMYIYKFRKGWGEPFISSLQETASLAFCDAVEKLIEAEDGN
;
A
#
# COMPACT_ATOMS: atom_id res chain seq x y z
N MET A 1 6.42 -1.07 -11.05
CA MET A 1 7.15 -2.02 -10.15
C MET A 1 7.76 -1.30 -8.95
N GLU A 2 8.28 -0.08 -9.12
CA GLU A 2 8.83 0.72 -8.01
C GLU A 2 7.81 0.98 -6.88
N LEU A 3 6.56 1.29 -7.22
CA LEU A 3 5.49 1.46 -6.22
C LEU A 3 5.29 0.21 -5.34
N ASN A 4 5.18 -0.99 -5.92
CA ASN A 4 5.01 -2.21 -5.15
C ASN A 4 6.19 -2.47 -4.21
N LYS A 5 7.42 -2.11 -4.63
CA LYS A 5 8.61 -2.21 -3.79
C LYS A 5 8.54 -1.22 -2.61
N LYS A 6 8.25 0.05 -2.87
CA LYS A 6 8.10 1.11 -1.85
C LYS A 6 7.06 0.70 -0.79
N LEU A 7 5.90 0.20 -1.24
CA LEU A 7 4.84 -0.28 -0.35
C LEU A 7 5.26 -1.52 0.47
N ALA A 8 5.97 -2.48 -0.16
CA ALA A 8 6.49 -3.65 0.54
C ALA A 8 7.47 -3.26 1.65
N GLU A 9 8.45 -2.41 1.33
CA GLU A 9 9.46 -1.96 2.30
C GLU A 9 8.81 -1.21 3.47
N TRP A 10 7.86 -0.31 3.20
CA TRP A 10 7.11 0.40 4.24
C TRP A 10 6.30 -0.56 5.13
N ALA A 11 5.74 -1.63 4.54
CA ALA A 11 5.04 -2.69 5.26
C ALA A 11 5.96 -3.64 6.05
N GLY A 12 7.28 -3.45 5.99
CA GLY A 12 8.26 -4.24 6.74
C GLY A 12 8.81 -5.46 5.99
N PHE A 13 8.63 -5.54 4.68
CA PHE A 13 9.37 -6.49 3.86
C PHE A 13 10.84 -6.09 3.79
N LYS A 14 11.74 -7.05 3.99
CA LYS A 14 13.18 -6.84 3.92
C LYS A 14 13.72 -7.44 2.64
N TYR A 15 14.44 -6.65 1.87
CA TYR A 15 15.13 -7.13 0.68
C TYR A 15 16.21 -8.13 1.07
N ILE A 16 16.21 -9.31 0.43
CA ILE A 16 17.23 -10.35 0.66
C ILE A 16 18.17 -10.41 -0.54
N TYR A 17 17.64 -10.75 -1.72
CA TYR A 17 18.43 -10.82 -2.96
C TYR A 17 17.56 -10.75 -4.21
N GLN A 18 18.20 -10.46 -5.34
CA GLN A 18 17.59 -10.46 -6.67
C GLN A 18 18.11 -11.69 -7.42
N ALA A 19 17.20 -12.47 -8.02
CA ALA A 19 17.61 -13.58 -8.86
C ALA A 19 18.35 -13.04 -10.11
N THR A 20 19.52 -13.63 -10.41
CA THR A 20 20.34 -13.33 -11.59
C THR A 20 19.62 -13.57 -12.91
N ASN A 21 18.50 -14.29 -12.90
CA ASN A 21 17.83 -14.81 -14.08
C ASN A 21 16.63 -13.96 -14.53
N GLY A 22 16.55 -12.69 -14.11
CA GLY A 22 15.67 -11.71 -14.76
C GLY A 22 14.48 -11.20 -13.93
N GLY A 23 14.74 -10.62 -12.76
CA GLY A 23 13.87 -9.55 -12.25
C GLY A 23 13.01 -9.86 -11.02
N TRP A 24 13.09 -11.07 -10.46
CA TRP A 24 12.42 -11.37 -9.20
C TRP A 24 13.28 -10.90 -8.02
N TYR A 25 12.70 -10.00 -7.23
CA TYR A 25 13.25 -9.59 -5.95
C TYR A 25 12.62 -10.45 -4.85
N TYR A 26 13.46 -11.13 -4.09
CA TYR A 26 13.04 -11.93 -2.95
C TYR A 26 13.11 -11.09 -1.70
N TYR A 27 12.00 -11.07 -0.97
CA TYR A 27 11.87 -10.38 0.29
C TYR A 27 11.46 -11.36 1.39
N GLU A 28 11.98 -11.11 2.57
CA GLU A 28 11.50 -11.72 3.80
C GLU A 28 10.41 -10.83 4.41
N TYR A 29 9.33 -11.44 4.89
CA TYR A 29 8.29 -10.76 5.67
C TYR A 29 8.15 -11.45 7.02
N GLN A 30 8.38 -10.70 8.11
CA GLN A 30 8.24 -11.18 9.49
C GLN A 30 9.02 -12.48 9.81
N GLY A 31 10.23 -12.66 9.26
CA GLY A 31 11.06 -13.85 9.50
C GLY A 31 10.58 -15.12 8.78
N GLY A 32 9.71 -14.98 7.77
CA GLY A 32 9.25 -16.09 6.93
C GLY A 32 10.21 -16.42 5.78
N GLU A 33 9.82 -17.37 4.93
CA GLU A 33 10.62 -17.74 3.76
C GLU A 33 10.70 -16.59 2.73
N PRO A 34 11.85 -16.42 2.03
CA PRO A 34 11.99 -15.44 0.97
C PRO A 34 10.97 -15.70 -0.15
N LYS A 35 10.17 -14.69 -0.48
CA LYS A 35 9.16 -14.76 -1.54
C LYS A 35 9.12 -13.49 -2.39
N PRO A 36 8.57 -13.57 -3.61
CA PRO A 36 8.30 -12.38 -4.41
C PRO A 36 7.39 -11.39 -3.67
N ILE A 37 7.57 -10.09 -3.93
CA ILE A 37 6.62 -9.08 -3.45
C ILE A 37 5.24 -9.32 -4.05
N PRO A 38 4.16 -9.15 -3.26
CA PRO A 38 2.81 -9.16 -3.81
C PRO A 38 2.61 -8.01 -4.81
N ASN A 39 1.74 -8.22 -5.80
CA ASN A 39 1.32 -7.14 -6.69
C ASN A 39 0.15 -6.36 -6.05
N PHE A 40 0.48 -5.37 -5.23
CA PHE A 40 -0.50 -4.57 -4.50
C PHE A 40 -1.40 -3.76 -5.43
N THR A 41 -0.83 -3.19 -6.49
CA THR A 41 -1.59 -2.36 -7.45
C THR A 41 -2.71 -3.12 -8.17
N GLU A 42 -2.61 -4.44 -8.26
CA GLU A 42 -3.60 -5.31 -8.92
C GLU A 42 -4.46 -6.14 -7.94
N SER A 43 -3.99 -6.34 -6.70
CA SER A 43 -4.68 -7.19 -5.72
C SER A 43 -5.00 -6.44 -4.43
N LEU A 44 -6.29 -6.10 -4.26
CA LEU A 44 -6.77 -5.52 -3.02
C LEU A 44 -6.59 -6.47 -1.83
N ASP A 45 -6.69 -7.78 -2.05
CA ASP A 45 -6.40 -8.80 -1.02
C ASP A 45 -4.95 -8.69 -0.54
N ALA A 46 -3.99 -8.51 -1.46
CA ALA A 46 -2.60 -8.28 -1.08
C ALA A 46 -2.42 -7.00 -0.25
N CYS A 47 -3.14 -5.93 -0.59
CA CYS A 47 -3.14 -4.69 0.20
C CYS A 47 -3.65 -4.94 1.62
N PHE A 48 -4.80 -5.60 1.79
CA PHE A 48 -5.36 -5.88 3.12
C PHE A 48 -4.54 -6.88 3.91
N LYS A 49 -3.91 -7.85 3.25
CA LYS A 49 -3.07 -8.83 3.95
C LYS A 49 -1.77 -8.24 4.49
N HIS A 50 -1.21 -7.25 3.81
CA HIS A 50 0.16 -6.80 4.08
C HIS A 50 0.30 -5.33 4.45
N LEU A 51 -0.49 -4.43 3.84
CA LEU A 51 -0.41 -2.99 4.08
C LEU A 51 -1.38 -2.53 5.19
N GLU A 52 -2.60 -3.07 5.23
CA GLU A 52 -3.59 -2.72 6.25
C GLU A 52 -3.11 -2.99 7.70
N PRO A 53 -2.46 -4.12 8.02
CA PRO A 53 -1.99 -4.36 9.38
C PRO A 53 -0.96 -3.30 9.81
N GLU A 54 -0.12 -2.85 8.88
CA GLU A 54 0.88 -1.82 9.13
C GLU A 54 0.22 -0.45 9.34
N LEU A 55 -0.78 -0.10 8.54
CA LEU A 55 -1.60 1.10 8.74
C LEU A 55 -2.23 1.12 10.14
N TYR A 56 -2.82 -0.01 10.55
CA TYR A 56 -3.42 -0.14 11.87
C TYR A 56 -2.37 -0.01 12.98
N ARG A 57 -1.22 -0.67 12.84
CA ARG A 57 -0.09 -0.60 13.78
C ARG A 57 0.41 0.84 13.97
N ARG A 58 0.37 1.65 12.91
CA ARG A 58 0.75 3.07 12.92
C ARG A 58 -0.38 4.02 13.36
N GLY A 59 -1.56 3.48 13.69
CA GLY A 59 -2.70 4.25 14.19
C GLY A 59 -3.56 4.89 13.11
N TYR A 60 -3.40 4.50 11.84
CA TYR A 60 -4.23 4.99 10.76
C TYR A 60 -5.59 4.29 10.75
N ARG A 61 -6.62 5.06 10.42
CA ARG A 61 -7.94 4.57 10.05
C ARG A 61 -8.25 5.01 8.64
N TYR A 62 -9.04 4.21 7.94
CA TYR A 62 -9.43 4.53 6.58
C TYR A 62 -10.93 4.41 6.32
N GLN A 63 -11.37 5.11 5.28
CA GLN A 63 -12.71 5.00 4.73
C GLN A 63 -12.59 4.78 3.22
N LEU A 64 -13.35 3.80 2.71
CA LEU A 64 -13.55 3.59 1.28
C LEU A 64 -14.90 4.18 0.86
N THR A 65 -14.90 4.98 -0.20
CA THR A 65 -16.11 5.43 -0.88
C THR A 65 -16.07 4.98 -2.33
N ARG A 66 -17.13 4.32 -2.79
CA ARG A 66 -17.33 4.01 -4.21
C ARG A 66 -18.18 5.09 -4.85
N LEU A 67 -17.67 5.73 -5.89
CA LEU A 67 -18.42 6.67 -6.73
C LEU A 67 -18.92 5.95 -7.98
N GLN A 68 -20.16 6.23 -8.36
CA GLN A 68 -20.77 5.79 -9.61
C GLN A 68 -21.32 7.01 -10.32
N ASP A 69 -20.48 7.68 -11.11
CA ASP A 69 -20.87 8.82 -11.94
C ASP A 69 -20.33 8.61 -13.36
N GLY A 70 -21.07 7.83 -14.17
CA GLY A 70 -20.65 7.40 -15.51
C GLY A 70 -19.50 6.38 -15.55
N HIS A 71 -18.54 6.50 -14.62
CA HIS A 71 -17.38 5.64 -14.44
C HIS A 71 -17.31 5.13 -12.99
N ARG A 72 -16.77 3.93 -12.79
CA ARG A 72 -16.55 3.36 -11.45
C ARG A 72 -15.24 3.91 -10.90
N MET A 73 -15.33 4.68 -9.82
CA MET A 73 -14.16 5.21 -9.13
C MET A 73 -14.19 4.86 -7.65
N TYR A 74 -13.00 4.75 -7.05
CA TYR A 74 -12.81 4.43 -5.64
C TYR A 74 -12.00 5.53 -4.97
N ILE A 75 -12.48 5.98 -3.81
CA ILE A 75 -11.78 6.92 -2.95
C ILE A 75 -11.39 6.22 -1.67
N TYR A 76 -10.09 6.16 -1.38
CA TYR A 76 -9.60 5.87 -0.03
C TYR A 76 -9.22 7.16 0.68
N LYS A 77 -9.62 7.26 1.95
CA LYS A 77 -9.26 8.37 2.85
C LYS A 77 -8.64 7.82 4.11
N PHE A 78 -7.39 8.14 4.40
CA PHE A 78 -6.63 7.76 5.60
C PHE A 78 -6.49 8.93 6.57
N ARG A 79 -6.46 8.66 7.87
CA ARG A 79 -6.15 9.66 8.91
C ARG A 79 -5.53 9.01 10.15
N LYS A 80 -4.66 9.74 10.84
CA LYS A 80 -3.95 9.29 12.06
C LYS A 80 -4.61 9.78 13.36
N GLY A 81 -5.94 9.87 13.38
CA GLY A 81 -6.70 10.31 14.57
C GLY A 81 -7.75 11.38 14.27
N TRP A 82 -8.35 11.92 15.33
CA TRP A 82 -9.31 13.01 15.25
C TRP A 82 -8.58 14.36 15.14
N GLY A 83 -8.98 15.21 14.19
CA GLY A 83 -8.38 16.53 13.97
C GLY A 83 -7.27 16.56 12.90
N GLU A 84 -6.71 15.42 12.53
CA GLU A 84 -5.72 15.30 11.45
C GLU A 84 -6.38 15.37 10.07
N PRO A 85 -5.72 15.99 9.06
CA PRO A 85 -6.23 16.04 7.70
C PRO A 85 -6.26 14.64 7.06
N PHE A 86 -7.11 14.48 6.04
CA PHE A 86 -7.24 13.22 5.33
C PHE A 86 -6.21 13.06 4.20
N ILE A 87 -5.49 11.95 4.29
CA ILE A 87 -4.84 11.12 3.28
C ILE A 87 -5.72 10.63 2.13
N SER A 88 -5.91 11.30 0.98
CA SER A 88 -6.86 10.76 -0.03
C SER A 88 -6.33 10.50 -1.44
N SER A 89 -6.91 9.49 -2.08
CA SER A 89 -6.69 9.12 -3.48
C SER A 89 -8.01 8.73 -4.14
N LEU A 90 -8.15 9.07 -5.43
CA LEU A 90 -9.26 8.70 -6.31
C LEU A 90 -8.68 7.94 -7.51
N GLN A 91 -9.05 6.67 -7.70
CA GLN A 91 -8.60 5.85 -8.82
C GLN A 91 -9.71 4.95 -9.38
N GLU A 92 -9.48 4.36 -10.55
CA GLU A 92 -10.43 3.49 -11.26
C GLU A 92 -10.61 2.12 -10.60
N THR A 93 -9.58 1.64 -9.88
CA THR A 93 -9.65 0.39 -9.12
C THR A 93 -9.43 0.64 -7.63
N ALA A 94 -10.04 -0.21 -6.80
CA ALA A 94 -9.88 -0.11 -5.35
C ALA A 94 -8.43 -0.36 -4.91
N SER A 95 -7.72 -1.30 -5.56
CA SER A 95 -6.32 -1.61 -5.26
C SER A 95 -5.41 -0.42 -5.56
N LEU A 96 -5.58 0.24 -6.71
CA LEU A 96 -4.82 1.44 -7.07
C LEU A 96 -5.14 2.60 -6.12
N ALA A 97 -6.42 2.85 -5.84
CA ALA A 97 -6.83 3.91 -4.91
C ALA A 97 -6.22 3.70 -3.52
N PHE A 98 -6.17 2.45 -3.05
CA PHE A 98 -5.53 2.10 -1.79
C PHE A 98 -4.02 2.36 -1.85
N CYS A 99 -3.33 1.80 -2.85
CA CYS A 99 -1.87 1.92 -3.00
C CYS A 99 -1.42 3.37 -3.14
N ASP A 100 -2.09 4.18 -3.97
CA ASP A 100 -1.76 5.59 -4.20
C ASP A 100 -1.96 6.42 -2.93
N ALA A 101 -3.01 6.15 -2.16
CA ALA A 101 -3.22 6.85 -0.89
C ALA A 101 -2.21 6.43 0.21
N VAL A 102 -1.75 5.16 0.22
CA VAL A 102 -0.64 4.74 1.09
C VAL A 102 0.67 5.39 0.64
N GLU A 103 0.93 5.47 -0.67
CA GLU A 103 2.12 6.17 -1.17
C GLU A 103 2.19 7.63 -0.72
N LYS A 104 1.09 8.39 -0.87
CA LYS A 104 1.02 9.78 -0.38
C LYS A 104 1.21 9.89 1.13
N LEU A 105 0.79 8.87 1.87
CA LEU A 105 0.99 8.80 3.31
C LEU A 105 2.47 8.62 3.65
N ILE A 106 3.18 7.72 2.95
CA ILE A 106 4.64 7.55 3.08
C ILE A 106 5.36 8.87 2.80
N GLU A 107 5.00 9.55 1.72
CA GLU A 107 5.61 10.84 1.33
C GLU A 107 5.35 11.94 2.37
N ALA A 108 4.17 11.95 2.99
CA ALA A 108 3.85 12.88 4.07
C ALA A 108 4.57 12.55 5.38
N GLU A 109 4.97 11.29 5.62
CA GLU A 109 5.80 10.89 6.76
C GLU A 109 7.27 11.28 6.56
N ASP A 110 7.81 11.15 5.34
CA ASP A 110 9.22 11.42 5.03
C ASP A 110 9.54 12.93 4.86
N GLY A 111 8.52 13.77 4.63
CA GLY A 111 8.66 15.22 4.44
C GLY A 111 8.60 16.08 5.71
N ASN A 112 8.51 15.45 6.88
CA ASN A 112 8.50 16.08 8.22
C ASN A 112 9.77 15.75 9.01
#